data_AF-A0A2S9FHM9-F1
#
_entry.id   AF-A0A2S9FHM9-F1
#
_cell.length_a   1.000
_cell.length_b   1.000
_cell.length_c   1.000
_cell.angle_alpha   90.00
_cell.angle_beta   90.00
_cell.angle_gamma   90.00
#
_symmetry.space_group_name_H-M   'P 1'
#
loop_
_entity.id
_entity.type
_entity.pdbx_description
1 polymer ?
#
loop_
_entity_poly.entity_id
_entity_poly.type
_entity_poly.pdbx_seq_one_letter_code
_entity_poly.pdbx_strand_id
1 'polypeptide(L)'
;FWLGDDQVYRATAELLLGDRDALTASAVSAGFARKYGADAALPDRFTLVGHSLGAGVAAGAAKYYADAVIASGATNRLAGIILLDGAPPGDVLADALDKLDGLGTYIPVLELGAPRDGETRRVDEALNGHRPGHFNGVVLDGGQHLDAMQGGSWLIQYVSYLYQGFPTEQNKSAAQTLIAGWVNDVFAGRIDPSTGACEGSDCNGIYGAPGHPVSVATPEGPATGV
;
A
#
# COMPACT_ATOMS: atom_id res chain seq x y z
N PHE A 1 2.98 23.08 2.54
CA PHE A 1 2.49 21.70 2.64
C PHE A 1 3.24 20.89 1.60
N TRP A 2 4.16 20.03 2.02
CA TRP A 2 5.02 19.23 1.15
C TRP A 2 4.82 17.75 1.47
N LEU A 3 4.66 16.90 0.46
CA LEU A 3 4.30 15.48 0.65
C LEU A 3 5.30 14.69 1.48
N GLY A 4 6.57 15.11 1.53
CA GLY A 4 7.60 14.46 2.33
C GLY A 4 7.71 14.97 3.78
N ASP A 5 6.92 15.97 4.17
CA ASP A 5 7.01 16.60 5.49
C ASP A 5 6.06 15.97 6.51
N ASP A 6 6.53 15.97 7.76
CA ASP A 6 5.83 15.43 8.93
C ASP A 6 4.40 15.99 9.14
N GLN A 7 4.19 17.27 8.78
CA GLN A 7 2.88 17.92 8.89
C GLN A 7 1.81 17.21 8.04
N VAL A 8 2.17 16.70 6.86
CA VAL A 8 1.23 16.00 5.98
C VAL A 8 0.83 14.66 6.57
N TYR A 9 1.79 13.97 7.20
CA TYR A 9 1.57 12.68 7.83
C TYR A 9 0.60 12.79 9.00
N ARG A 10 0.80 13.79 9.87
CA ARG A 10 -0.10 14.08 11.01
C ARG A 10 -1.50 14.46 10.53
N ALA A 11 -1.60 15.42 9.63
CA ALA A 11 -2.88 15.88 9.11
C ALA A 11 -3.67 14.75 8.43
N THR A 12 -2.97 13.85 7.72
CA THR A 12 -3.61 12.68 7.10
C THR A 12 -4.07 11.68 8.16
N ALA A 13 -3.28 11.43 9.20
CA ALA A 13 -3.67 10.56 10.31
C ALA A 13 -4.89 11.09 11.08
N GLU A 14 -4.97 12.40 11.32
CA GLU A 14 -6.09 13.04 12.01
C GLU A 14 -7.44 12.80 11.32
N LEU A 15 -7.48 12.71 9.98
CA LEU A 15 -8.69 12.39 9.22
C LEU A 15 -9.23 10.97 9.50
N LEU A 16 -8.39 10.06 9.99
CA LEU A 16 -8.70 8.65 10.18
C LEU A 16 -9.06 8.31 11.63
N LEU A 17 -8.86 9.26 12.53
CA LEU A 17 -9.15 9.16 13.96
C LEU A 17 -10.54 9.71 14.29
N GLY A 18 -11.04 9.39 15.49
CA GLY A 18 -12.32 9.89 15.97
C GLY A 18 -13.51 9.41 15.13
N ASP A 19 -14.48 10.32 14.95
CA ASP A 19 -15.71 10.13 14.15
C ASP A 19 -15.47 10.24 12.64
N ARG A 20 -14.31 10.77 12.22
CA ARG A 20 -13.93 11.01 10.82
C ARG A 20 -14.91 11.92 10.09
N ASP A 21 -15.49 12.90 10.79
CA ASP A 21 -16.43 13.85 10.20
C ASP A 21 -15.82 14.61 9.02
N ALA A 22 -14.56 15.07 9.17
CA ALA A 22 -13.84 15.77 8.11
C ALA A 22 -13.59 14.89 6.87
N LEU A 23 -13.23 13.62 7.08
CA LEU A 23 -13.05 12.65 5.99
C LEU A 23 -14.38 12.36 5.29
N THR A 24 -15.46 12.18 6.05
CA THR A 24 -16.80 11.94 5.53
C THR A 24 -17.29 13.12 4.71
N ALA A 25 -17.14 14.35 5.23
CA ALA A 25 -17.49 15.56 4.50
C ALA A 25 -16.70 15.72 3.19
N SER A 26 -15.41 15.39 3.22
CA SER A 26 -14.55 15.37 2.02
C SER A 26 -15.03 14.35 0.99
N ALA A 27 -15.32 13.11 1.41
CA ALA A 27 -15.82 12.05 0.54
C ALA A 27 -17.17 12.41 -0.10
N VAL A 28 -18.11 12.96 0.69
CA VAL A 28 -19.40 13.44 0.19
C VAL A 28 -19.20 14.54 -0.87
N SER A 29 -18.30 15.49 -0.60
CA SER A 29 -17.96 16.55 -1.56
C SER A 29 -17.34 16.02 -2.85
N ALA A 30 -16.57 14.93 -2.77
CA ALA A 30 -16.00 14.20 -3.91
C ALA A 30 -17.03 13.34 -4.67
N GLY A 31 -18.30 13.34 -4.25
CA GLY A 31 -19.38 12.61 -4.93
C GLY A 31 -19.64 11.19 -4.40
N PHE A 32 -19.11 10.83 -3.22
CA PHE A 32 -19.35 9.52 -2.59
C PHE A 32 -20.85 9.21 -2.49
N ALA A 33 -21.64 10.13 -1.92
CA ALA A 33 -23.09 9.97 -1.78
C ALA A 33 -23.80 9.85 -3.14
N ARG A 34 -23.28 10.50 -4.20
CA ARG A 34 -23.84 10.38 -5.55
C ARG A 34 -23.60 8.98 -6.14
N LYS A 35 -22.45 8.38 -5.85
CA LYS A 35 -22.06 7.07 -6.38
C LYS A 35 -22.70 5.91 -5.60
N TYR A 36 -22.77 6.02 -4.27
CA TYR A 36 -23.15 4.91 -3.40
C TYR A 36 -24.51 5.10 -2.70
N GLY A 37 -25.16 6.27 -2.84
CA GLY A 37 -26.44 6.60 -2.23
C GLY A 37 -26.30 7.60 -1.07
N ALA A 38 -27.38 8.33 -0.77
CA ALA A 38 -27.39 9.37 0.26
C ALA A 38 -27.17 8.81 1.68
N ASP A 39 -27.57 7.57 1.92
CA ASP A 39 -27.42 6.87 3.21
C ASP A 39 -26.11 6.06 3.31
N ALA A 40 -25.23 6.14 2.30
CA ALA A 40 -23.96 5.43 2.33
C ALA A 40 -23.03 6.04 3.38
N ALA A 41 -22.45 5.18 4.21
CA ALA A 41 -21.41 5.54 5.18
C ALA A 41 -20.04 5.04 4.70
N LEU A 42 -18.98 5.77 5.04
CA LEU A 42 -17.62 5.29 4.84
C LEU A 42 -17.37 4.07 5.74
N PRO A 43 -16.67 3.02 5.25
CA PRO A 43 -16.29 1.90 6.09
C PRO A 43 -15.38 2.31 7.26
N ASP A 44 -15.61 1.68 8.41
CA ASP A 44 -14.76 1.88 9.60
C ASP A 44 -13.35 1.33 9.37
N ARG A 45 -13.21 0.15 8.79
CA ARG A 45 -11.91 -0.45 8.48
C ARG A 45 -11.38 0.07 7.15
N PHE A 46 -10.09 0.37 7.10
CA PHE A 46 -9.47 0.97 5.92
C PHE A 46 -8.04 0.47 5.70
N THR A 47 -7.54 0.63 4.48
CA THR A 47 -6.13 0.50 4.12
C THR A 47 -5.59 1.85 3.67
N LEU A 48 -4.28 2.03 3.77
CA LEU A 48 -3.59 3.22 3.24
C LEU A 48 -2.77 2.81 2.01
N VAL A 49 -2.85 3.60 0.94
CA VAL A 49 -2.13 3.33 -0.30
C VAL A 49 -1.32 4.55 -0.69
N GLY A 50 -0.05 4.35 -0.99
CA GLY A 50 0.86 5.43 -1.37
C GLY A 50 1.79 5.03 -2.50
N HIS A 51 1.82 5.82 -3.57
CA HIS A 51 2.74 5.65 -4.69
C HIS A 51 3.96 6.56 -4.56
N SER A 52 5.15 6.05 -4.85
CA SER A 52 6.39 6.84 -4.84
C SER A 52 6.60 7.56 -3.50
N LEU A 53 6.75 8.89 -3.50
CA LEU A 53 6.80 9.71 -2.28
C LEU A 53 5.52 9.62 -1.43
N GLY A 54 4.38 9.33 -2.05
CA GLY A 54 3.11 9.05 -1.38
C GLY A 54 3.18 7.82 -0.46
N ALA A 55 4.12 6.90 -0.69
CA ALA A 55 4.42 5.81 0.25
C ALA A 55 4.87 6.36 1.62
N GLY A 56 5.59 7.49 1.63
CA GLY A 56 5.94 8.23 2.84
C GLY A 56 4.71 8.78 3.55
N VAL A 57 3.73 9.30 2.80
CA VAL A 57 2.45 9.75 3.37
C VAL A 57 1.68 8.59 3.99
N ALA A 58 1.56 7.47 3.29
CA ALA A 58 0.86 6.28 3.78
C ALA A 58 1.52 5.73 5.06
N ALA A 59 2.83 5.53 5.04
CA ALA A 59 3.58 5.03 6.19
C ALA A 59 3.58 6.02 7.37
N GLY A 60 3.86 7.30 7.11
CA GLY A 60 3.87 8.33 8.14
C GLY A 60 2.49 8.54 8.78
N ALA A 61 1.41 8.54 7.99
CA ALA A 61 0.05 8.61 8.52
C ALA A 61 -0.29 7.37 9.36
N ALA A 62 0.14 6.18 8.93
CA ALA A 62 -0.04 4.96 9.70
C ALA A 62 0.69 5.02 11.06
N LYS A 63 1.91 5.56 11.10
CA LYS A 63 2.67 5.78 12.35
C LYS A 63 1.87 6.66 13.32
N TYR A 64 1.43 7.83 12.89
CA TYR A 64 0.68 8.76 13.75
C TYR A 64 -0.69 8.22 14.17
N TYR A 65 -1.38 7.52 13.26
CA TYR A 65 -2.61 6.83 13.57
C TYR A 65 -2.40 5.78 14.67
N ALA A 66 -1.38 4.93 14.51
CA ALA A 66 -1.07 3.87 15.45
C ALA A 66 -0.69 4.45 16.83
N ASP A 67 0.12 5.50 16.86
CA ASP A 67 0.47 6.21 18.10
C ASP A 67 -0.75 6.74 18.85
N ALA A 68 -1.68 7.38 18.14
CA ALA A 68 -2.92 7.88 18.74
C ALA A 68 -3.85 6.75 19.23
N VAL A 69 -3.94 5.64 18.49
CA VAL A 69 -4.72 4.46 18.90
C VAL A 69 -4.14 3.83 20.18
N ILE A 70 -2.82 3.66 20.24
CA ILE A 70 -2.12 3.14 21.43
C ILE A 70 -2.34 4.06 22.63
N ALA A 71 -2.16 5.37 22.45
CA ALA A 71 -2.30 6.34 23.53
C ALA A 71 -3.72 6.45 24.08
N SER A 72 -4.73 6.29 23.23
CA SER A 72 -6.15 6.39 23.62
C SER A 72 -6.77 5.07 24.06
N GLY A 73 -6.16 3.92 23.72
CA GLY A 73 -6.77 2.60 23.89
C GLY A 73 -7.96 2.36 22.96
N ALA A 74 -8.09 3.14 21.88
CA ALA A 74 -9.15 2.96 20.90
C ALA A 74 -9.00 1.64 20.13
N THR A 75 -10.08 1.16 19.53
CA THR A 75 -10.00 -0.01 18.64
C THR A 75 -9.28 0.36 17.35
N ASN A 76 -8.21 -0.36 17.03
CA ASN A 76 -7.55 -0.24 15.73
C ASN A 76 -8.52 -0.54 14.57
N ARG A 77 -8.52 0.32 13.56
CA ARG A 77 -9.29 0.17 12.32
C ARG A 77 -8.43 0.10 11.07
N LEU A 78 -7.13 0.36 11.17
CA LEU A 78 -6.18 0.17 10.07
C LEU A 78 -6.03 -1.33 9.80
N ALA A 79 -6.30 -1.73 8.56
CA ALA A 79 -6.24 -3.12 8.13
C ALA A 79 -4.91 -3.50 7.46
N GLY A 80 -4.22 -2.53 6.85
CA GLY A 80 -2.98 -2.76 6.12
C GLY A 80 -2.52 -1.55 5.31
N ILE A 81 -1.32 -1.61 4.78
CA ILE A 81 -0.69 -0.54 3.99
C ILE A 81 -0.20 -1.10 2.66
N ILE A 82 -0.40 -0.36 1.57
CA ILE A 82 0.12 -0.67 0.25
C ILE A 82 1.06 0.45 -0.19
N LEU A 83 2.27 0.07 -0.53
CA LEU A 83 3.32 0.91 -1.05
C LEU A 83 3.53 0.53 -2.52
N LEU A 84 3.41 1.50 -3.42
CA LEU A 84 3.50 1.30 -4.87
C LEU A 84 4.78 1.98 -5.37
N ASP A 85 5.76 1.16 -5.72
CA ASP A 85 7.16 1.52 -5.95
C ASP A 85 7.65 2.60 -4.96
N GLY A 86 7.55 2.24 -3.68
CA GLY A 86 7.62 3.18 -2.58
C GLY A 86 8.96 3.88 -2.44
N ALA A 87 8.92 5.19 -2.21
CA ALA A 87 10.09 6.01 -1.91
C ALA A 87 9.89 6.85 -0.64
N PRO A 88 9.58 6.23 0.52
CA PRO A 88 9.45 6.96 1.78
C PRO A 88 10.76 7.71 2.11
N PRO A 89 10.69 8.99 2.54
CA PRO A 89 11.87 9.74 2.97
C PRO A 89 12.45 9.18 4.27
N GLY A 90 13.79 9.15 4.36
CA GLY A 90 14.51 8.77 5.57
C GLY A 90 13.99 7.48 6.19
N ASP A 91 13.76 7.52 7.50
CA ASP A 91 13.35 6.37 8.31
C ASP A 91 11.81 6.26 8.50
N VAL A 92 11.02 7.01 7.73
CA VAL A 92 9.56 7.10 7.93
C VAL A 92 8.87 5.74 7.94
N LEU A 93 9.29 4.81 7.07
CA LEU A 93 8.70 3.48 7.04
C LEU A 93 9.17 2.60 8.21
N ALA A 94 10.46 2.65 8.57
CA ALA A 94 10.99 1.92 9.71
C ALA A 94 10.27 2.34 11.01
N ASP A 95 10.20 3.65 11.25
CA ASP A 95 9.47 4.24 12.38
C ASP A 95 7.98 3.85 12.40
N ALA A 96 7.36 3.73 11.23
CA ALA A 96 5.97 3.31 11.11
C ALA A 96 5.81 1.83 11.50
N LEU A 97 6.69 0.95 11.00
CA LEU A 97 6.67 -0.48 11.32
C LEU A 97 6.81 -0.71 12.83
N ASP A 98 7.78 -0.05 13.48
CA ASP A 98 7.97 -0.11 14.94
C ASP A 98 6.70 0.29 15.70
N LYS A 99 6.01 1.34 15.23
CA LYS A 99 4.80 1.83 15.89
C LYS A 99 3.61 0.89 15.67
N LEU A 100 3.50 0.31 14.46
CA LEU A 100 2.41 -0.62 14.11
C LEU A 100 2.48 -1.90 14.93
N ASP A 101 3.69 -2.40 15.23
CA ASP A 101 3.87 -3.59 16.08
C ASP A 101 3.36 -3.37 17.51
N GLY A 102 3.25 -2.11 17.94
CA GLY A 102 2.64 -1.72 19.22
C GLY A 102 1.11 -1.82 19.27
N LEU A 103 0.42 -2.05 18.15
CA LEU A 103 -1.07 -2.12 18.12
C LEU A 103 -1.64 -3.42 18.69
N GLY A 104 -0.79 -4.38 19.08
CA GLY A 104 -1.22 -5.69 19.59
C GLY A 104 -1.87 -6.59 18.53
N THR A 105 -1.81 -6.19 17.26
CA THR A 105 -2.24 -6.96 16.10
C THR A 105 -1.30 -6.67 14.94
N TYR A 106 -1.07 -7.66 14.09
CA TYR A 106 -0.19 -7.50 12.93
C TYR A 106 -0.88 -6.68 11.84
N ILE A 107 -0.22 -5.60 11.40
CA ILE A 107 -0.67 -4.77 10.29
C ILE A 107 0.15 -5.11 9.04
N PRO A 108 -0.40 -5.85 8.07
CA PRO A 108 0.34 -6.24 6.88
C PRO A 108 0.69 -5.02 6.01
N VAL A 109 1.88 -5.06 5.41
CA VAL A 109 2.37 -4.05 4.46
C VAL A 109 2.76 -4.75 3.17
N LEU A 110 2.22 -4.31 2.04
CA LEU A 110 2.55 -4.78 0.70
C LEU A 110 3.37 -3.71 -0.02
N GLU A 111 4.56 -4.05 -0.48
CA GLU A 111 5.34 -3.26 -1.43
C GLU A 111 5.27 -3.89 -2.81
N LEU A 112 4.70 -3.18 -3.78
CA LEU A 112 4.73 -3.56 -5.18
C LEU A 112 5.76 -2.71 -5.92
N GLY A 113 6.89 -3.31 -6.26
CA GLY A 113 8.07 -2.61 -6.72
C GLY A 113 8.40 -2.74 -8.19
N ALA A 114 9.25 -1.82 -8.65
CA ALA A 114 10.01 -1.94 -9.89
C ALA A 114 11.51 -2.14 -9.58
N PRO A 115 12.28 -2.82 -10.45
CA PRO A 115 13.72 -3.00 -10.27
C PRO A 115 14.48 -1.67 -10.23
N ARG A 116 15.56 -1.60 -9.46
CA ARG A 116 16.52 -0.49 -9.46
C ARG A 116 17.92 -1.01 -9.81
N ASP A 117 18.59 -0.34 -10.74
CA ASP A 117 19.92 -0.73 -11.19
C ASP A 117 20.96 -0.57 -10.08
N GLY A 118 21.54 -1.69 -9.63
CA GLY A 118 22.71 -1.70 -8.75
C GLY A 118 22.50 -1.24 -7.31
N GLU A 119 21.25 -0.98 -6.89
CA GLU A 119 20.91 -0.50 -5.55
C GLU A 119 19.74 -1.28 -4.96
N THR A 120 19.87 -1.65 -3.67
CA THR A 120 18.73 -2.16 -2.89
C THR A 120 17.76 -1.01 -2.64
N ARG A 121 16.45 -1.26 -2.80
CA ARG A 121 15.44 -0.23 -2.57
C ARG A 121 15.27 -0.04 -1.06
N ARG A 122 15.31 1.21 -0.59
CA ARG A 122 15.15 1.54 0.85
C ARG A 122 13.89 0.94 1.47
N VAL A 123 12.79 0.90 0.71
CA VAL A 123 11.52 0.29 1.14
C VAL A 123 11.70 -1.20 1.45
N ASP A 124 12.47 -1.92 0.62
CA ASP A 124 12.77 -3.33 0.82
C ASP A 124 13.69 -3.54 2.01
N GLU A 125 14.70 -2.69 2.18
CA GLU A 125 15.62 -2.75 3.33
C GLU A 125 14.85 -2.56 4.64
N ALA A 126 13.95 -1.58 4.70
CA ALA A 126 13.13 -1.34 5.87
C ALA A 126 12.19 -2.52 6.17
N LEU A 127 11.49 -3.04 5.16
CA LEU A 127 10.57 -4.17 5.33
C LEU A 127 11.31 -5.45 5.72
N ASN A 128 12.39 -5.79 5.04
CA ASN A 128 13.17 -7.00 5.32
C ASN A 128 13.90 -6.92 6.67
N GLY A 129 14.30 -5.72 7.10
CA GLY A 129 14.92 -5.49 8.40
C GLY A 129 13.95 -5.66 9.58
N HIS A 130 12.71 -5.17 9.46
CA HIS A 130 11.72 -5.22 10.55
C HIS A 130 10.86 -6.49 10.51
N ARG A 131 10.66 -7.06 9.32
CA ARG A 131 9.82 -8.25 9.09
C ARG A 131 10.62 -9.34 8.38
N PRO A 132 11.70 -9.83 9.00
CA PRO A 132 12.52 -10.88 8.40
C PRO A 132 11.67 -12.13 8.17
N GLY A 133 11.83 -12.75 7.00
CA GLY A 133 11.11 -13.98 6.63
C GLY A 133 9.65 -13.76 6.19
N HIS A 134 9.10 -12.54 6.28
CA HIS A 134 7.74 -12.27 5.86
C HIS A 134 7.65 -12.01 4.35
N PHE A 135 6.50 -12.31 3.78
CA PHE A 135 6.10 -11.79 2.48
C PHE A 135 5.85 -10.29 2.61
N ASN A 136 6.73 -9.50 2.00
CA ASN A 136 6.68 -8.04 2.00
C ASN A 136 6.13 -7.46 0.70
N GLY A 137 5.94 -8.29 -0.32
CA GLY A 137 5.39 -7.91 -1.62
C GLY A 137 6.17 -8.48 -2.78
N VAL A 138 6.15 -7.79 -3.93
CA VAL A 138 6.69 -8.29 -5.20
C VAL A 138 7.40 -7.16 -5.94
N VAL A 139 8.61 -7.42 -6.44
CA VAL A 139 9.27 -6.60 -7.45
C VAL A 139 9.01 -7.22 -8.82
N LEU A 140 8.28 -6.52 -9.70
CA LEU A 140 7.94 -7.04 -11.02
C LEU A 140 9.15 -7.02 -11.96
N ASP A 141 9.39 -8.12 -12.67
CA ASP A 141 10.47 -8.21 -13.65
C ASP A 141 10.24 -7.22 -14.79
N GLY A 142 11.29 -6.44 -15.11
CA GLY A 142 11.19 -5.36 -16.10
C GLY A 142 10.21 -4.24 -15.71
N GLY A 143 9.78 -4.21 -14.44
CA GLY A 143 8.83 -3.24 -13.92
C GLY A 143 9.29 -1.79 -14.08
N GLN A 144 8.33 -0.88 -14.13
CA GLN A 144 8.54 0.56 -14.23
C GLN A 144 7.87 1.28 -13.07
N HIS A 145 8.37 2.48 -12.75
CA HIS A 145 7.86 3.29 -11.63
C HIS A 145 6.34 3.55 -11.72
N LEU A 146 5.75 3.46 -12.92
CA LEU A 146 4.35 3.74 -13.19
C LEU A 146 3.50 2.49 -13.43
N ASP A 147 3.98 1.28 -13.13
CA ASP A 147 3.23 0.02 -13.34
C ASP A 147 1.86 0.05 -12.64
N ALA A 148 1.81 0.57 -11.41
CA ALA A 148 0.59 0.69 -10.62
C ALA A 148 -0.13 2.04 -10.82
N MET A 149 0.36 2.93 -11.69
CA MET A 149 -0.20 4.27 -11.89
C MET A 149 -0.88 4.39 -13.25
N GLN A 150 -2.20 4.51 -13.21
CA GLN A 150 -3.03 4.92 -14.34
C GLN A 150 -3.78 6.19 -13.93
N GLY A 151 -3.42 7.33 -14.51
CA GLY A 151 -3.92 8.62 -14.07
C GLY A 151 -3.81 9.75 -15.10
N GLY A 152 -4.64 10.78 -14.86
CA GLY A 152 -4.70 11.98 -15.69
C GLY A 152 -5.42 11.78 -17.02
N SER A 153 -5.20 12.70 -17.94
CA SER A 153 -5.54 12.50 -19.36
C SER A 153 -4.48 11.61 -20.01
N TRP A 154 -4.85 10.95 -21.11
CA TRP A 154 -3.93 10.10 -21.89
C TRP A 154 -2.60 10.78 -22.22
N LEU A 155 -2.62 12.11 -22.44
CA LEU A 155 -1.44 12.90 -22.74
C LEU A 155 -0.51 13.06 -21.53
N ILE A 156 -1.06 13.29 -20.34
CA ILE A 156 -0.29 13.38 -19.09
C ILE A 156 0.31 12.01 -18.75
N GLN A 157 -0.44 10.94 -18.98
CA GLN A 157 0.04 9.59 -18.78
C GLN A 157 1.21 9.27 -19.72
N TYR A 158 1.09 9.62 -21.00
CA TYR A 158 2.13 9.39 -22.00
C TYR A 158 3.41 10.16 -21.69
N VAL A 159 3.30 11.44 -21.31
CA VAL A 159 4.47 12.24 -20.90
C VAL A 159 5.12 11.66 -19.65
N SER A 160 4.34 11.19 -18.68
CA SER A 160 4.87 10.53 -17.49
C SER A 160 5.67 9.27 -17.84
N TYR A 161 5.19 8.46 -18.79
CA TYR A 161 5.93 7.27 -19.27
C TYR A 161 7.24 7.62 -19.98
N LEU A 162 7.32 8.73 -20.70
CA LEU A 162 8.59 9.16 -21.33
C LEU A 162 9.70 9.41 -20.31
N TYR A 163 9.35 9.84 -19.10
CA TYR A 163 10.33 10.13 -18.05
C TYR A 163 10.59 8.95 -17.10
N GLN A 164 9.58 8.11 -16.88
CA GLN A 164 9.60 7.08 -15.84
C GLN A 164 9.56 5.64 -16.38
N GLY A 165 9.68 5.50 -17.71
CA GLY A 165 9.57 4.24 -18.44
C GLY A 165 8.13 3.88 -18.80
N PHE A 166 8.00 3.01 -19.80
CA PHE A 166 6.71 2.49 -20.26
C PHE A 166 6.42 1.14 -19.61
N PRO A 167 5.45 1.07 -18.67
CA PRO A 167 4.97 -0.21 -18.17
C PRO A 167 4.46 -1.09 -19.30
N THR A 168 4.77 -2.38 -19.23
CA THR A 168 4.13 -3.38 -20.09
C THR A 168 2.65 -3.52 -19.68
N GLU A 169 1.78 -3.91 -20.62
CA GLU A 169 0.37 -4.16 -20.29
C GLU A 169 0.24 -5.34 -19.31
N GLN A 170 1.16 -6.31 -19.39
CA GLN A 170 1.30 -7.39 -18.42
C GLN A 170 1.56 -6.84 -17.01
N ASN A 171 2.54 -5.96 -16.82
CA ASN A 171 2.87 -5.44 -15.48
C ASN A 171 1.77 -4.54 -14.92
N LYS A 172 1.08 -3.74 -15.74
CA LYS A 172 -0.10 -2.99 -15.32
C LYS A 172 -1.21 -3.91 -14.82
N SER A 173 -1.52 -4.96 -15.58
CA SER A 173 -2.54 -5.93 -15.20
C SER A 173 -2.13 -6.72 -13.96
N ALA A 174 -0.85 -7.12 -13.86
CA ALA A 174 -0.32 -7.84 -12.72
C ALA A 174 -0.39 -7.00 -11.45
N ALA A 175 -0.03 -5.72 -11.53
CA ALA A 175 -0.16 -4.77 -10.42
C ALA A 175 -1.59 -4.73 -9.87
N GLN A 176 -2.58 -4.61 -10.76
CA GLN A 176 -3.99 -4.62 -10.36
C GLN A 176 -4.40 -5.94 -9.69
N THR A 177 -4.00 -7.08 -10.26
CA THR A 177 -4.29 -8.41 -9.71
C THR A 177 -3.67 -8.59 -8.32
N LEU A 178 -2.40 -8.23 -8.15
CA LEU A 178 -1.67 -8.33 -6.88
C LEU A 178 -2.31 -7.46 -5.79
N ILE A 179 -2.59 -6.20 -6.11
CA ILE A 179 -3.21 -5.25 -5.17
C ILE A 179 -4.62 -5.74 -4.78
N ALA A 180 -5.46 -6.11 -5.75
CA ALA A 180 -6.83 -6.53 -5.49
C ALA A 180 -6.90 -7.81 -4.64
N GLY A 181 -6.10 -8.81 -4.99
CA GLY A 181 -6.03 -10.07 -4.25
C GLY A 181 -5.57 -9.85 -2.80
N TRP A 182 -4.49 -9.10 -2.62
CA TRP A 182 -3.97 -8.80 -1.28
C TRP A 182 -4.96 -8.02 -0.42
N VAL A 183 -5.61 -6.99 -0.97
CA VAL A 183 -6.62 -6.19 -0.24
C VAL A 183 -7.79 -7.06 0.20
N ASN A 184 -8.27 -7.94 -0.67
CA ASN A 184 -9.37 -8.86 -0.33
C ASN A 184 -8.99 -9.79 0.83
N ASP A 185 -7.77 -10.32 0.84
CA ASP A 185 -7.30 -11.21 1.91
C ASP A 185 -7.05 -10.46 3.23
N VAL A 186 -6.58 -9.21 3.17
CA VAL A 186 -6.45 -8.32 4.33
C VAL A 186 -7.80 -8.03 4.99
N PHE A 187 -8.81 -7.68 4.19
CA PHE A 187 -10.14 -7.41 4.74
C PHE A 187 -10.85 -8.69 5.21
N ALA A 188 -10.56 -9.83 4.59
CA ALA A 188 -11.03 -11.14 5.04
C ALA A 188 -10.28 -11.68 6.27
N GLY A 189 -9.20 -11.01 6.72
CA GLY A 189 -8.43 -11.41 7.89
C GLY A 189 -7.60 -12.68 7.67
N ARG A 190 -7.12 -12.91 6.45
CA ARG A 190 -6.43 -14.14 6.04
C ARG A 190 -4.91 -14.06 6.04
N ILE A 191 -4.35 -12.89 6.31
CA ILE A 191 -2.90 -12.74 6.39
C ILE A 191 -2.40 -13.31 7.72
N ASP A 192 -1.56 -14.34 7.64
CA ASP A 192 -0.91 -14.93 8.81
C ASP A 192 0.15 -13.95 9.36
N PRO A 193 0.06 -13.54 10.63
CA PRO A 193 1.04 -12.65 11.26
C PRO A 193 2.48 -13.15 11.27
N SER A 194 2.71 -14.46 11.17
CA SER A 194 4.04 -15.08 11.22
C SER A 194 4.74 -15.14 9.87
N THR A 195 3.98 -15.03 8.77
CA THR A 195 4.51 -15.11 7.40
C THR A 195 4.23 -13.87 6.57
N GLY A 196 3.29 -13.01 6.98
CA GLY A 196 2.85 -11.86 6.18
C GLY A 196 2.06 -12.25 4.91
N ALA A 197 1.72 -13.53 4.76
CA ALA A 197 1.04 -14.07 3.59
C ALA A 197 -0.30 -14.72 3.96
N CYS A 198 -1.18 -14.87 2.98
CA CYS A 198 -2.29 -15.82 3.09
C CYS A 198 -1.80 -17.21 2.67
N GLU A 199 -2.25 -18.25 3.37
CA GLU A 199 -1.97 -19.64 3.05
C GLU A 199 -3.24 -20.44 2.73
N GLY A 200 -3.12 -21.42 1.83
CA GLY A 200 -4.20 -22.33 1.46
C GLY A 200 -4.96 -21.95 0.18
N SER A 201 -6.03 -22.69 -0.13
CA SER A 201 -6.76 -22.54 -1.39
C SER A 201 -7.70 -21.33 -1.43
N ASP A 202 -7.94 -20.69 -0.28
CA ASP A 202 -8.96 -19.64 -0.14
C ASP A 202 -8.39 -18.23 -0.33
N CYS A 203 -7.09 -18.11 -0.58
CA CYS A 203 -6.40 -16.84 -0.84
C CYS A 203 -6.82 -16.25 -2.19
N ASN A 204 -7.12 -14.95 -2.19
CA ASN A 204 -7.33 -14.19 -3.43
C ASN A 204 -6.01 -13.64 -3.99
N GLY A 205 -5.04 -13.36 -3.11
CA GLY A 205 -3.74 -12.83 -3.46
C GLY A 205 -2.78 -13.90 -3.98
N ILE A 206 -1.66 -13.41 -4.51
CA ILE A 206 -0.53 -14.24 -4.95
C ILE A 206 0.61 -13.95 -3.99
N TYR A 207 1.11 -15.00 -3.34
CA TYR A 207 2.12 -14.93 -2.31
C TYR A 207 3.30 -15.85 -2.65
N GLY A 208 4.48 -15.49 -2.17
CA GLY A 208 5.69 -16.29 -2.32
C GLY A 208 6.50 -16.28 -1.03
N ALA A 209 7.39 -17.25 -0.89
CA ALA A 209 8.44 -17.16 0.14
C ALA A 209 9.44 -16.06 -0.25
N PRO A 210 10.14 -15.43 0.72
CA PRO A 210 11.13 -14.41 0.42
C PRO A 210 12.14 -14.87 -0.65
N GLY A 211 12.34 -14.04 -1.67
CA GLY A 211 13.26 -14.31 -2.79
C GLY A 211 12.80 -15.41 -3.75
N HIS A 212 11.58 -15.93 -3.62
CA HIS A 212 11.03 -16.90 -4.56
C HIS A 212 10.29 -16.20 -5.70
N PRO A 213 10.44 -16.68 -6.94
CA PRO A 213 9.75 -16.10 -8.06
C PRO A 213 8.24 -16.27 -7.92
N VAL A 214 7.50 -15.22 -8.27
CA VAL A 214 6.04 -15.23 -8.43
C VAL A 214 5.69 -15.08 -9.91
N SER A 215 4.57 -15.67 -10.32
CA SER A 215 4.02 -15.48 -11.66
C SER A 215 2.56 -15.09 -11.57
N VAL A 216 2.19 -14.04 -12.29
CA VAL A 216 0.85 -13.49 -12.34
C VAL A 216 0.30 -13.69 -13.74
N ALA A 217 -0.77 -14.48 -13.86
CA ALA A 217 -1.47 -14.62 -15.13
C ALA A 217 -2.18 -13.30 -15.48
N THR A 218 -1.95 -12.79 -16.70
CA THR A 218 -2.62 -11.59 -17.22
C THR A 218 -3.16 -11.85 -18.62
N PRO A 219 -4.10 -11.03 -19.13
CA PRO A 219 -4.63 -11.18 -20.48
C PRO A 219 -3.56 -11.15 -21.58
N GLU A 220 -2.48 -10.40 -21.37
CA GLU A 220 -1.40 -10.20 -22.34
C GLU A 220 -0.23 -11.18 -22.16
N GLY A 221 -0.42 -12.23 -21.34
CA GLY A 221 0.60 -13.21 -20.96
C GLY A 221 1.05 -13.06 -19.50
N PRO A 222 1.85 -13.99 -18.97
CA PRO A 222 2.28 -13.93 -17.59
C PRO A 222 3.24 -12.77 -17.35
N ALA A 223 3.07 -12.08 -16.20
CA ALA A 223 4.10 -11.27 -15.59
C ALA A 223 4.83 -12.09 -14.52
N THR A 224 6.10 -11.77 -14.25
CA THR A 224 6.92 -12.43 -13.22
C THR A 224 7.53 -11.39 -12.29
N GLY A 225 8.01 -11.83 -11.14
CA GLY A 225 8.68 -10.97 -10.16
C GLY A 225 9.23 -11.78 -9.00
N VAL A 226 9.83 -11.11 -8.01
CA VAL A 226 10.42 -11.72 -6.79
C VAL A 226 10.03 -11.01 -5.51
#